data_AF-A0A967SX68-F1
#
_entry.id   AF-A0A967SX68-F1
#
_cell.length_a   1.000
_cell.length_b   1.000
_cell.length_c   1.000
_cell.angle_alpha   90.00
_cell.angle_beta   90.00
_cell.angle_gamma   90.00
#
_symmetry.space_group_name_H-M   'P 1'
#
loop_
_entity.id
_entity.type
_entity.pdbx_description
1 polymer ?
#
loop_
_entity_poly.entity_id
_entity_poly.type
_entity_poly.pdbx_seq_one_letter_code
_entity_poly.pdbx_strand_id
1 'polypeptide(L)'
;EKRSSNNYSSSTEENSVIYSIQRSWKWMAAAAAVALLVVSINFFQLDTNTSLQSETPAQFNLAENLSSAEVFRSQKTATLPADSLLNRGFEAALSGEISKAIAAYDEIINKYGDESAATKAYLNKGIIQYNSGGFGESIESFKAVIKKDTKRDVLKEKAYWYMGNAYINIEQLEKAREAIHKVYSMDGIYRKPSFRLLKKLDYKLGNVDYDNFEEQIKEGE
;
A
#
# COMPACT_ATOMS: atom_id res chain seq x y z
N GLU A 1 9.03 93.18 39.64
CA GLU A 1 7.65 92.76 39.95
C GLU A 1 6.75 92.97 38.73
N LYS A 2 6.41 91.89 37.99
CA LYS A 2 5.17 91.76 37.18
C LYS A 2 5.11 90.41 36.43
N ARG A 3 3.94 89.78 36.58
CA ARG A 3 3.18 88.96 35.62
C ARG A 3 3.49 87.46 35.46
N SER A 4 2.70 86.70 36.23
CA SER A 4 1.77 85.64 35.82
C SER A 4 1.68 85.26 34.33
N SER A 5 1.77 83.96 34.04
CA SER A 5 0.82 83.19 33.18
C SER A 5 1.13 81.68 33.37
N ASN A 6 0.28 80.96 34.10
CA ASN A 6 -0.70 79.99 33.59
C ASN A 6 -0.11 78.89 32.69
N ASN A 7 -0.24 77.63 33.12
CA ASN A 7 -1.24 76.77 32.49
C ASN A 7 -1.54 75.50 33.30
N TYR A 8 -2.85 75.25 33.39
CA TYR A 8 -3.50 74.03 33.85
C TYR A 8 -3.49 72.98 32.74
N SER A 9 -3.73 71.74 33.13
CA SER A 9 -4.14 70.55 32.35
C SER A 9 -3.06 69.52 32.03
N SER A 10 -3.14 68.39 32.73
CA SER A 10 -2.72 67.06 32.27
C SER A 10 -2.91 66.05 33.41
N SER A 11 -4.14 65.54 33.63
CA SER A 11 -4.31 64.41 34.57
C SER A 11 -5.53 63.52 34.28
N THR A 12 -6.21 63.68 33.14
CA THR A 12 -7.42 62.90 32.81
C THR A 12 -7.25 61.88 31.69
N GLU A 13 -6.17 61.92 30.91
CA GLU A 13 -5.97 60.94 29.81
C GLU A 13 -5.32 59.63 30.26
N GLU A 14 -4.40 59.67 31.24
CA GLU A 14 -3.55 58.54 31.62
C GLU A 14 -4.35 57.37 32.25
N ASN A 15 -5.42 57.67 32.99
CA ASN A 15 -6.26 56.66 33.63
C ASN A 15 -7.24 55.94 32.67
N SER A 16 -7.54 56.53 31.50
CA SER A 16 -8.48 55.94 30.53
C SER A 16 -7.82 54.84 29.68
N VAL A 17 -6.53 54.99 29.38
CA VAL A 17 -5.75 54.04 28.60
C VAL A 17 -5.56 52.74 29.38
N ILE A 18 -5.25 52.83 30.67
CA ILE A 18 -5.01 51.66 31.54
C ILE A 18 -6.27 50.80 31.71
N TYR A 19 -7.45 51.42 31.86
CA TYR A 19 -8.73 50.68 31.95
C TYR A 19 -9.12 49.97 30.64
N SER A 20 -8.74 50.51 29.47
CA SER A 20 -9.01 49.90 28.17
C SER A 20 -8.13 48.66 27.90
N ILE A 21 -6.89 48.67 28.40
CA ILE A 21 -5.94 47.57 28.29
C ILE A 21 -6.35 46.40 29.21
N GLN A 22 -6.81 46.70 30.43
CA GLN A 22 -7.28 45.68 31.38
C GLN A 22 -8.57 44.98 30.93
N ARG A 23 -9.44 45.67 30.16
CA ARG A 23 -10.70 45.12 29.63
C ARG A 23 -10.50 44.28 28.36
N SER A 24 -9.49 44.59 27.54
CA SER A 24 -9.22 43.90 26.28
C SER A 24 -8.48 42.56 26.44
N TRP A 25 -7.72 42.36 27.53
CA TRP A 25 -7.04 41.09 27.77
C TRP A 25 -8.00 39.90 27.76
N LYS A 26 -9.18 40.01 28.37
CA LYS A 26 -10.17 38.91 28.38
C LYS A 26 -10.59 38.48 26.97
N TRP A 27 -10.76 39.45 26.06
CA TRP A 27 -11.10 39.19 24.66
C TRP A 27 -9.90 38.64 23.88
N MET A 28 -8.69 39.12 24.16
CA MET A 28 -7.46 38.57 23.57
C MET A 28 -7.20 37.13 24.02
N ALA A 29 -7.40 36.83 25.31
CA ALA A 29 -7.30 35.48 25.85
C ALA A 29 -8.38 34.55 25.28
N ALA A 30 -9.62 35.04 25.13
CA ALA A 30 -10.69 34.30 24.47
C ALA A 30 -10.35 34.02 22.99
N ALA A 31 -9.85 35.01 22.25
CA ALA A 31 -9.44 34.85 20.86
C ALA A 31 -8.28 33.85 20.72
N ALA A 32 -7.28 33.91 21.61
CA ALA A 32 -6.18 32.96 21.64
C ALA A 32 -6.67 31.52 21.94
N ALA A 33 -7.61 31.36 22.89
CA ALA A 33 -8.19 30.06 23.21
C ALA A 33 -8.99 29.49 22.03
N VAL A 34 -9.75 30.32 21.30
CA VAL A 34 -10.46 29.91 20.08
C VAL A 34 -9.48 29.52 18.99
N ALA A 35 -8.41 30.29 18.77
CA ALA A 35 -7.39 29.94 17.79
C ALA A 35 -6.71 28.61 18.13
N LEU A 36 -6.36 28.39 19.39
CA LEU A 36 -5.81 27.11 19.86
C LEU A 36 -6.81 25.97 19.65
N LEU A 37 -8.10 26.14 19.96
CA LEU A 37 -9.12 25.13 19.70
C LEU A 37 -9.27 24.83 18.22
N VAL A 38 -9.27 25.84 17.35
CA VAL A 38 -9.36 25.65 15.89
C VAL A 38 -8.13 24.93 15.35
N VAL A 39 -6.92 25.28 15.82
CA VAL A 39 -5.69 24.57 15.47
C VAL A 39 -5.72 23.14 15.99
N SER A 40 -6.20 22.92 17.21
CA SER A 40 -6.36 21.59 17.82
C SER A 40 -7.32 20.73 17.01
N ILE A 41 -8.51 21.27 16.70
CA ILE A 41 -9.53 20.57 15.90
C ILE A 41 -8.99 20.26 14.51
N ASN A 42 -8.31 21.19 13.84
CA ASN A 42 -7.66 20.92 12.54
C ASN A 42 -6.53 19.90 12.67
N PHE A 43 -5.75 19.92 13.75
CA PHE A 43 -4.68 18.96 14.01
C PHE A 43 -5.21 17.56 14.30
N PHE A 44 -6.37 17.44 14.95
CA PHE A 44 -7.04 16.16 15.18
C PHE A 44 -7.92 15.71 13.99
N GLN A 45 -8.33 16.63 13.10
CA GLN A 45 -8.98 16.33 11.81
C GLN A 45 -7.97 16.03 10.69
N LEU A 46 -6.67 16.21 10.91
CA LEU A 46 -5.65 15.50 10.14
C LEU A 46 -5.77 14.04 10.52
N ASP A 47 -6.79 13.38 9.96
CA ASP A 47 -6.94 11.95 9.98
C ASP A 47 -5.59 11.37 9.57
N THR A 48 -4.92 10.72 10.51
CA THR A 48 -3.86 9.76 10.18
C THR A 48 -4.53 8.50 9.62
N ASN A 49 -5.43 8.65 8.65
CA ASN A 49 -5.93 7.60 7.77
C ASN A 49 -4.76 7.22 6.85
N THR A 50 -3.73 6.62 7.43
CA THR A 50 -2.61 6.05 6.70
C THR A 50 -3.21 5.09 5.68
N SER A 51 -3.12 5.43 4.40
CA SER A 51 -3.63 4.60 3.33
C SER A 51 -2.94 3.24 3.40
N LEU A 52 -3.70 2.14 3.33
CA LEU A 52 -3.09 0.80 3.27
C LEU A 52 -2.21 0.63 2.03
N GLN A 53 -2.30 1.52 1.04
CA GLN A 53 -1.37 1.59 -0.07
C GLN A 53 0.09 1.72 0.40
N SER A 54 0.36 2.46 1.49
CA SER A 54 1.72 2.59 2.04
C SER A 54 2.25 1.29 2.67
N GLU A 55 1.39 0.32 2.93
CA GLU A 55 1.74 -1.01 3.44
C GLU A 55 2.07 -1.99 2.31
N THR A 56 1.71 -1.65 1.07
CA THR A 56 2.02 -2.49 -0.09
C THR A 56 3.37 -2.13 -0.68
N PRO A 57 4.14 -3.11 -1.17
CA PRO A 57 5.34 -2.81 -1.94
C PRO A 57 4.96 -2.00 -3.19
N ALA A 58 5.58 -0.83 -3.37
CA ALA A 58 5.40 -0.04 -4.59
C ALA A 58 5.84 -0.81 -5.86
N GLN A 59 6.85 -1.67 -5.69
CA GLN A 59 7.32 -2.60 -6.72
C GLN A 59 7.89 -3.86 -6.06
N PHE A 60 7.83 -4.98 -6.78
CA PHE A 60 8.48 -6.23 -6.41
C PHE A 60 9.80 -6.40 -7.16
N ASN A 61 10.83 -6.92 -6.49
CA ASN A 61 12.10 -7.26 -7.12
C ASN A 61 11.88 -8.40 -8.14
N LEU A 62 12.02 -8.11 -9.44
CA LEU A 62 11.76 -9.09 -10.49
C LEU A 62 12.68 -10.31 -10.40
N ALA A 63 13.94 -10.15 -10.01
CA ALA A 63 14.90 -11.26 -9.91
C ALA A 63 14.52 -12.27 -8.82
N GLU A 64 13.89 -11.81 -7.75
CA GLU A 64 13.46 -12.67 -6.63
C GLU A 64 12.08 -13.29 -6.85
N ASN A 65 11.22 -12.62 -7.62
CA ASN A 65 9.79 -12.90 -7.64
C ASN A 65 9.33 -13.64 -8.91
N LEU A 66 9.99 -13.40 -10.05
CA LEU A 66 9.67 -14.06 -11.31
C LEU A 66 10.04 -15.55 -11.28
N SER A 67 9.25 -16.35 -11.99
CA SER A 67 9.44 -17.80 -12.13
C SER A 67 10.04 -18.13 -13.50
N SER A 68 11.15 -18.86 -13.52
CA SER A 68 11.77 -19.39 -14.75
C SER A 68 11.37 -20.86 -15.00
N ALA A 69 11.77 -21.40 -16.15
CA ALA A 69 11.66 -22.83 -16.40
C ALA A 69 12.64 -23.62 -15.51
N GLU A 70 12.28 -24.85 -15.15
CA GLU A 70 13.16 -25.69 -14.34
C GLU A 70 14.34 -26.18 -15.19
N VAL A 71 15.56 -25.91 -14.76
CA VAL A 71 16.77 -26.44 -15.42
C VAL A 71 17.07 -27.81 -14.83
N PHE A 72 16.54 -28.87 -15.44
CA PHE A 72 16.94 -30.24 -15.09
C PHE A 72 18.36 -30.51 -15.61
N ARG A 73 19.38 -30.24 -14.79
CA ARG A 73 20.80 -30.41 -15.15
C ARG A 73 21.20 -31.87 -15.46
N SER A 74 20.37 -32.87 -15.17
CA SER A 74 20.73 -34.29 -15.28
C SER A 74 19.89 -35.12 -16.26
N GLN A 75 18.85 -34.58 -16.88
CA GLN A 75 18.08 -35.28 -17.92
C GLN A 75 18.06 -34.47 -19.20
N LYS A 76 18.52 -35.09 -20.29
CA LYS A 76 18.41 -34.61 -21.66
C LYS A 76 16.95 -34.65 -22.11
N THR A 77 16.08 -33.95 -21.41
CA THR A 77 14.72 -33.68 -21.86
C THR A 77 14.82 -32.54 -22.86
N ALA A 78 14.25 -32.70 -24.05
CA ALA A 78 14.21 -31.61 -25.02
C ALA A 78 13.52 -30.41 -24.36
N THR A 79 14.21 -29.26 -24.27
CA THR A 79 13.63 -28.03 -23.75
C THR A 79 12.34 -27.75 -24.54
N LEU A 80 11.20 -27.73 -23.86
CA LEU A 80 9.94 -27.44 -24.54
C LEU A 80 9.99 -26.01 -25.10
N PRO A 81 9.39 -25.74 -26.27
CA PRO A 81 9.34 -24.38 -26.83
C PRO A 81 8.82 -23.34 -25.83
N ALA A 82 7.81 -23.71 -25.02
CA ALA A 82 7.25 -22.84 -23.99
C ALA A 82 8.25 -22.53 -22.86
N ASP A 83 9.09 -23.48 -22.45
CA ASP A 83 10.13 -23.27 -21.44
C ASP A 83 11.25 -22.35 -21.95
N SER A 84 11.62 -22.50 -23.22
CA SER A 84 12.59 -21.60 -23.86
C SER A 84 12.05 -20.17 -23.93
N LEU A 85 10.79 -20.00 -24.34
CA LEU A 85 10.12 -18.70 -24.35
C LEU A 85 10.01 -18.12 -22.93
N LEU A 86 9.72 -18.94 -21.92
CA LEU A 86 9.60 -18.50 -20.54
C LEU A 86 10.93 -17.93 -20.03
N ASN A 87 12.04 -18.63 -20.30
CA ASN A 87 13.37 -18.15 -19.95
C ASN A 87 13.75 -16.88 -20.71
N ARG A 88 13.40 -16.77 -22.01
CA ARG A 88 13.62 -15.53 -22.78
C ARG A 88 12.84 -14.35 -22.20
N GLY A 89 11.59 -14.56 -21.83
CA GLY A 89 10.77 -13.53 -21.18
C GLY A 89 11.32 -13.12 -19.81
N PHE A 90 11.84 -14.09 -19.04
CA PHE A 90 12.50 -13.86 -17.76
C PHE A 90 13.75 -12.98 -17.93
N GLU A 91 14.68 -13.34 -18.82
CA GLU A 91 15.90 -12.57 -19.08
C GLU A 91 15.60 -11.16 -19.62
N ALA A 92 14.61 -11.04 -20.51
CA ALA A 92 14.16 -9.74 -21.01
C ALA A 92 13.63 -8.86 -19.87
N ALA A 93 12.86 -9.43 -18.93
CA ALA A 93 12.35 -8.69 -17.78
C ALA A 93 13.47 -8.19 -16.86
N LEU A 94 14.47 -9.04 -16.58
CA LEU A 94 15.63 -8.67 -15.76
C LEU A 94 16.52 -7.62 -16.44
N SER A 95 16.54 -7.61 -17.78
CA SER A 95 17.27 -6.62 -18.58
C SER A 95 16.48 -5.31 -18.77
N GLY A 96 15.29 -5.18 -18.16
CA GLY A 96 14.42 -4.00 -18.30
C GLY A 96 13.68 -3.91 -19.64
N GLU A 97 13.76 -4.93 -20.49
CA GLU A 97 13.09 -5.01 -21.78
C GLU A 97 11.62 -5.46 -21.61
N ILE A 98 10.86 -4.69 -20.83
CA ILE A 98 9.51 -5.05 -20.34
C ILE A 98 8.56 -5.45 -21.49
N SER A 99 8.52 -4.69 -22.58
CA SER A 99 7.64 -5.00 -23.72
C SER A 99 7.96 -6.35 -24.37
N LYS A 100 9.24 -6.71 -24.45
CA LYS A 100 9.67 -8.02 -24.99
C LYS A 100 9.35 -9.15 -24.04
N ALA A 101 9.49 -8.92 -22.72
CA ALA A 101 9.09 -9.89 -21.71
C ALA A 101 7.58 -10.21 -21.80
N ILE A 102 6.73 -9.17 -21.84
CA ILE A 102 5.29 -9.32 -22.00
C ILE A 102 4.94 -10.06 -23.29
N ALA A 103 5.56 -9.69 -24.42
CA ALA A 103 5.33 -10.37 -25.70
C ALA A 103 5.67 -11.87 -25.66
N ALA A 104 6.77 -12.24 -25.00
CA ALA A 104 7.14 -13.65 -24.82
C ALA A 104 6.12 -14.39 -23.94
N TYR A 105 5.66 -13.78 -22.84
CA TYR A 105 4.62 -14.39 -21.99
C TYR A 105 3.28 -14.53 -22.71
N ASP A 106 2.88 -13.54 -23.50
CA ASP A 106 1.67 -13.60 -24.32
C ASP A 106 1.74 -14.68 -25.39
N GLU A 107 2.90 -14.87 -26.01
CA GLU A 107 3.12 -15.98 -26.94
C GLU A 107 2.92 -17.33 -26.25
N ILE A 108 3.44 -17.49 -25.01
CA ILE A 108 3.25 -18.72 -24.23
C ILE A 108 1.77 -18.95 -23.92
N ILE A 109 1.10 -17.93 -23.40
CA ILE A 109 -0.31 -17.99 -23.02
C ILE A 109 -1.19 -18.38 -24.22
N ASN A 110 -0.91 -17.81 -25.39
CA ASN A 110 -1.70 -18.03 -26.60
C ASN A 110 -1.43 -19.38 -27.27
N LYS A 111 -0.18 -19.83 -27.31
CA LYS A 111 0.21 -21.05 -28.07
C LYS A 111 0.29 -22.31 -27.21
N TYR A 112 0.58 -22.16 -25.92
CA TYR A 112 0.87 -23.26 -24.99
C TYR A 112 0.02 -23.14 -23.71
N GLY A 113 -1.21 -22.62 -23.83
CA GLY A 113 -2.07 -22.25 -22.70
C GLY A 113 -2.35 -23.36 -21.70
N ASP A 114 -2.28 -24.63 -22.09
CA ASP A 114 -2.51 -25.80 -21.22
C ASP A 114 -1.23 -26.35 -20.58
N GLU A 115 -0.06 -25.85 -20.99
CA GLU A 115 1.20 -26.26 -20.41
C GLU A 115 1.47 -25.53 -19.08
N SER A 116 2.28 -26.15 -18.21
CA SER A 116 2.67 -25.52 -16.95
C SER A 116 3.41 -24.19 -17.14
N ALA A 117 4.04 -23.97 -18.30
CA ALA A 117 4.69 -22.71 -18.64
C ALA A 117 3.70 -21.55 -18.74
N ALA A 118 2.47 -21.78 -19.20
CA ALA A 118 1.45 -20.73 -19.29
C ALA A 118 1.06 -20.18 -17.92
N THR A 119 0.93 -21.04 -16.90
CA THR A 119 0.70 -20.58 -15.52
C THR A 119 1.83 -19.67 -15.01
N LYS A 120 3.09 -20.03 -15.27
CA LYS A 120 4.24 -19.19 -14.90
C LYS A 120 4.26 -17.88 -15.70
N ALA A 121 3.91 -17.94 -16.99
CA ALA A 121 3.81 -16.76 -17.86
C ALA A 121 2.74 -15.78 -17.36
N TYR A 122 1.54 -16.26 -16.98
CA TYR A 122 0.52 -15.41 -16.34
C TYR A 122 1.02 -14.78 -15.05
N LEU A 123 1.69 -15.55 -14.17
CA LEU A 123 2.23 -15.02 -12.92
C LEU A 123 3.26 -13.91 -13.18
N ASN A 124 4.24 -14.17 -14.05
CA ASN A 124 5.28 -13.22 -14.39
C ASN A 124 4.72 -11.96 -15.05
N LYS A 125 3.79 -12.12 -15.99
CA LYS A 125 3.07 -11.02 -16.64
C LYS A 125 2.35 -10.16 -15.59
N GLY A 126 1.64 -10.78 -14.64
CA GLY A 126 0.96 -10.09 -13.56
C GLY A 126 1.91 -9.28 -12.67
N ILE A 127 3.06 -9.84 -12.28
CA ILE A 127 4.06 -9.12 -11.47
C ILE A 127 4.60 -7.90 -12.21
N ILE A 128 4.88 -8.02 -13.50
CA ILE A 128 5.35 -6.88 -14.33
C ILE A 128 4.26 -5.81 -14.46
N GLN A 129 3.01 -6.22 -14.68
CA GLN A 129 1.87 -5.30 -14.75
C GLN A 129 1.68 -4.56 -13.43
N TYR A 130 1.78 -5.25 -12.29
CA TYR A 130 1.75 -4.65 -10.96
C TYR A 130 2.83 -3.57 -10.82
N ASN A 131 4.09 -3.90 -11.15
CA ASN A 131 5.21 -2.96 -11.06
C ASN A 131 5.06 -1.76 -12.00
N SER A 132 4.25 -1.88 -13.05
CA SER A 132 3.93 -0.81 -13.99
C SER A 132 2.73 0.03 -13.56
N GLY A 133 2.13 -0.25 -12.40
CA GLY A 133 0.90 0.39 -11.92
C GLY A 133 -0.40 -0.10 -12.58
N GLY A 134 -0.30 -1.09 -13.49
CA GLY A 134 -1.43 -1.75 -14.14
C GLY A 134 -2.11 -2.76 -13.22
N PHE A 135 -2.62 -2.29 -12.07
CA PHE A 135 -3.15 -3.16 -11.02
C PHE A 135 -4.36 -3.97 -11.50
N GLY A 136 -5.25 -3.36 -12.28
CA GLY A 136 -6.42 -4.05 -12.86
C GLY A 136 -6.01 -5.21 -13.76
N GLU A 137 -5.08 -4.98 -14.68
CA GLU A 137 -4.55 -6.01 -15.57
C GLU A 137 -3.78 -7.09 -14.82
N SER A 138 -3.02 -6.69 -13.79
CA SER A 138 -2.29 -7.64 -12.94
C SER A 138 -3.24 -8.61 -12.22
N ILE A 139 -4.39 -8.11 -11.73
CA ILE A 139 -5.42 -8.91 -11.07
C ILE A 139 -5.98 -9.97 -12.02
N GLU A 140 -6.26 -9.62 -13.28
CA GLU A 140 -6.75 -10.58 -14.28
C GLU A 140 -5.70 -11.65 -14.59
N SER A 141 -4.42 -11.27 -14.69
CA SER A 141 -3.31 -12.22 -14.82
C SER A 141 -3.21 -13.16 -13.62
N PHE A 142 -3.33 -12.67 -12.39
CA PHE A 142 -3.29 -13.52 -11.18
C PHE A 142 -4.52 -14.43 -11.05
N LYS A 143 -5.72 -13.96 -11.42
CA LYS A 143 -6.91 -14.82 -11.50
C LYS A 143 -6.72 -15.98 -12.47
N ALA A 144 -6.04 -15.76 -13.59
CA ALA A 144 -5.72 -16.82 -14.54
C ALA A 144 -4.82 -17.90 -13.92
N VAL A 145 -3.84 -17.51 -13.08
CA VAL A 145 -3.02 -18.44 -12.31
C VAL A 145 -3.87 -19.26 -11.33
N ILE A 146 -4.75 -18.60 -10.58
CA ILE A 146 -5.61 -19.22 -9.56
C ILE A 146 -6.59 -20.21 -10.19
N LYS A 147 -7.14 -19.89 -11.36
CA LYS A 147 -8.10 -20.74 -12.09
C LYS A 147 -7.48 -22.03 -12.62
N LYS A 148 -6.17 -22.03 -12.91
CA LYS A 148 -5.48 -23.23 -13.38
C LYS A 148 -5.40 -24.22 -12.21
N ASP A 149 -5.80 -25.47 -12.46
CA ASP A 149 -5.64 -26.54 -11.48
C ASP A 149 -4.16 -26.94 -11.40
N THR A 150 -3.39 -26.12 -10.70
CA THR A 150 -2.00 -26.40 -10.41
C THR A 150 -1.96 -27.25 -9.17
N LYS A 151 -1.37 -28.46 -9.27
CA LYS A 151 -0.95 -29.28 -8.11
C LYS A 151 0.06 -28.56 -7.20
N ARG A 152 0.59 -27.41 -7.63
CA ARG A 152 1.59 -26.61 -6.91
C ARG A 152 0.93 -25.45 -6.18
N ASP A 153 0.87 -25.55 -4.86
CA ASP A 153 0.30 -24.52 -4.00
C ASP A 153 1.09 -23.20 -4.05
N VAL A 154 2.40 -23.27 -4.31
CA VAL A 154 3.29 -22.08 -4.30
C VAL A 154 2.91 -21.02 -5.34
N LEU A 155 2.53 -21.41 -6.57
CA LEU A 155 2.15 -20.43 -7.61
C LEU A 155 0.80 -19.77 -7.29
N LYS A 156 -0.14 -20.53 -6.72
CA LYS A 156 -1.43 -20.01 -6.26
C LYS A 156 -1.26 -19.07 -5.08
N GLU A 157 -0.42 -19.43 -4.11
CA GLU A 157 -0.09 -18.56 -2.96
C GLU A 157 0.48 -17.23 -3.45
N LYS A 158 1.49 -17.27 -4.34
CA LYS A 158 2.05 -16.07 -4.98
C LYS A 158 0.98 -15.24 -5.66
N ALA A 159 0.13 -15.86 -6.49
CA ALA A 159 -0.94 -15.15 -7.19
C ALA A 159 -1.91 -14.46 -6.23
N TYR A 160 -2.35 -15.13 -5.16
CA TYR A 160 -3.19 -14.50 -4.13
C TYR A 160 -2.47 -13.36 -3.41
N TRP A 161 -1.18 -13.52 -3.09
CA TRP A 161 -0.38 -12.49 -2.45
C TRP A 161 -0.29 -11.22 -3.28
N TYR A 162 0.11 -11.32 -4.56
CA TYR A 162 0.19 -10.16 -5.43
C TYR A 162 -1.19 -9.57 -5.74
N MET A 163 -2.20 -10.41 -5.93
CA MET A 163 -3.57 -9.96 -6.18
C MET A 163 -4.15 -9.19 -4.99
N GLY A 164 -3.89 -9.64 -3.76
CA GLY A 164 -4.29 -8.92 -2.55
C GLY A 164 -3.63 -7.54 -2.45
N ASN A 165 -2.33 -7.45 -2.70
CA ASN A 165 -1.62 -6.16 -2.76
C ASN A 165 -2.14 -5.27 -3.89
N ALA A 166 -2.48 -5.84 -5.05
CA ALA A 166 -3.05 -5.08 -6.17
C ALA A 166 -4.43 -4.52 -5.81
N TYR A 167 -5.27 -5.30 -5.12
CA TYR A 167 -6.58 -4.84 -4.64
C TYR A 167 -6.46 -3.70 -3.62
N ILE A 168 -5.46 -3.72 -2.74
CA ILE A 168 -5.18 -2.60 -1.83
C ILE A 168 -4.82 -1.34 -2.61
N ASN A 169 -4.00 -1.45 -3.65
CA ASN A 169 -3.60 -0.32 -4.47
C ASN A 169 -4.78 0.38 -5.17
N ILE A 170 -5.82 -0.37 -5.50
CA ILE A 170 -7.06 0.17 -6.09
C ILE A 170 -8.21 0.29 -5.08
N GLU A 171 -7.89 0.32 -3.78
CA GLU A 171 -8.83 0.52 -2.66
C GLU A 171 -10.00 -0.47 -2.57
N GLN A 172 -9.90 -1.64 -3.21
CA GLN A 172 -10.88 -2.72 -3.10
C GLN A 172 -10.56 -3.59 -1.87
N LEU A 173 -10.68 -2.99 -0.68
CA LEU A 173 -10.18 -3.55 0.58
C LEU A 173 -10.83 -4.88 0.97
N GLU A 174 -12.12 -5.09 0.70
CA GLU A 174 -12.78 -6.37 0.97
C GLU A 174 -12.21 -7.51 0.11
N LYS A 175 -11.97 -7.24 -1.19
CA LYS A 175 -11.34 -8.23 -2.08
C LYS A 175 -9.88 -8.47 -1.71
N ALA A 176 -9.18 -7.43 -1.28
CA ALA A 176 -7.84 -7.57 -0.73
C ALA A 176 -7.84 -8.51 0.49
N ARG A 177 -8.75 -8.27 1.44
CA ARG A 177 -8.92 -9.10 2.63
C ARG A 177 -9.17 -10.56 2.28
N GLU A 178 -10.09 -10.84 1.36
CA GLU A 178 -10.36 -12.20 0.88
C GLU A 178 -9.10 -12.87 0.31
N ALA A 179 -8.38 -12.18 -0.57
CA ALA A 179 -7.16 -12.68 -1.19
C ALA A 179 -6.05 -12.93 -0.15
N ILE A 180 -5.82 -11.99 0.76
CA ILE A 180 -4.80 -12.10 1.82
C ILE A 180 -5.17 -13.20 2.83
N HIS A 181 -6.45 -13.39 3.15
CA HIS A 181 -6.90 -14.50 3.98
C HIS A 181 -6.64 -15.86 3.31
N LYS A 182 -6.80 -15.97 1.98
CA LYS A 182 -6.39 -17.18 1.24
C LYS A 182 -4.91 -17.46 1.43
N VAL A 183 -4.04 -16.45 1.33
CA VAL A 183 -2.59 -16.62 1.59
C VAL A 183 -2.34 -17.11 3.02
N TYR A 184 -2.97 -16.49 4.03
CA TYR A 184 -2.80 -16.88 5.43
C TYR A 184 -3.24 -18.33 5.72
N SER A 185 -4.23 -18.82 4.97
CA SER A 185 -4.73 -20.20 5.07
C SER A 185 -3.82 -21.24 4.41
N MET A 186 -2.83 -20.80 3.62
CA MET A 186 -1.88 -21.67 2.94
C MET A 186 -0.60 -21.83 3.77
N ASP A 187 0.04 -23.00 3.67
CA ASP A 187 1.35 -23.23 4.29
C ASP A 187 2.46 -22.83 3.32
N GLY A 188 2.84 -21.55 3.34
CA GLY A 188 3.83 -21.00 2.43
C GLY A 188 4.52 -19.74 2.93
N ILE A 189 5.38 -19.17 2.08
CA ILE A 189 6.33 -18.12 2.47
C ILE A 189 5.64 -16.80 2.81
N TYR A 190 4.43 -16.57 2.29
CA TYR A 190 3.68 -15.35 2.53
C TYR A 190 2.68 -15.47 3.70
N ARG A 191 2.59 -16.63 4.36
CA ARG A 191 1.68 -16.84 5.50
C ARG A 191 1.92 -15.85 6.65
N LYS A 192 3.17 -15.67 7.07
CA LYS A 192 3.51 -14.72 8.15
C LYS A 192 3.26 -13.24 7.77
N PRO A 193 3.72 -12.73 6.62
CA PRO A 193 3.41 -11.34 6.24
C PRO A 193 1.91 -11.12 5.96
N SER A 194 1.19 -12.11 5.43
CA SER A 194 -0.27 -12.00 5.22
C SER A 194 -1.05 -11.90 6.53
N PHE A 195 -0.63 -12.56 7.61
CA PHE A 195 -1.26 -12.40 8.93
C PHE A 195 -1.24 -10.93 9.40
N ARG A 196 -0.08 -10.26 9.31
CA ARG A 196 0.06 -8.86 9.69
C ARG A 196 -0.80 -7.94 8.82
N LEU A 197 -0.81 -8.17 7.51
CA LEU A 197 -1.60 -7.38 6.57
C LEU A 197 -3.11 -7.61 6.75
N LEU A 198 -3.53 -8.85 7.04
CA LEU A 198 -4.93 -9.20 7.30
C LEU A 198 -5.47 -8.45 8.51
N LYS A 199 -4.70 -8.36 9.59
CA LYS A 199 -5.05 -7.55 10.77
C LYS A 199 -5.28 -6.08 10.42
N LYS A 200 -4.39 -5.47 9.64
CA LYS A 200 -4.54 -4.07 9.21
C LYS A 200 -5.78 -3.87 8.32
N LEU A 201 -6.06 -4.84 7.45
CA LEU A 201 -7.27 -4.87 6.63
C LEU A 201 -8.53 -4.97 7.50
N ASP A 202 -8.54 -5.88 8.47
CA ASP A 202 -9.65 -6.07 9.41
C ASP A 202 -9.92 -4.79 10.20
N TYR A 203 -8.86 -4.16 10.72
CA TYR A 203 -8.96 -2.89 11.45
C TYR A 203 -9.60 -1.81 10.57
N LYS A 204 -9.11 -1.64 9.34
CA LYS A 204 -9.62 -0.59 8.42
C LYS A 204 -11.06 -0.86 7.96
N LEU A 205 -11.48 -2.12 7.92
CA LEU A 205 -12.83 -2.53 7.56
C LEU A 205 -13.79 -2.54 8.75
N GLY A 206 -13.31 -2.30 9.99
CA GLY A 206 -14.12 -2.39 11.20
C GLY A 206 -14.50 -3.82 11.61
N ASN A 207 -13.73 -4.81 11.15
CA ASN A 207 -13.96 -6.23 11.41
C ASN A 207 -13.28 -6.76 12.69
N VAL A 208 -12.74 -5.89 13.54
CA VAL A 208 -12.02 -6.26 14.78
C VAL A 208 -12.79 -5.79 16.01
N ASP A 209 -12.89 -6.65 17.02
CA ASP A 209 -13.31 -6.24 18.37
C ASP A 209 -12.13 -5.55 19.08
N TYR A 210 -12.31 -4.30 19.50
CA TYR A 210 -11.26 -3.30 19.72
C TYR A 210 -10.29 -3.60 20.88
N ASP A 211 -10.59 -4.61 21.71
CA ASP A 211 -9.92 -4.75 23.02
C ASP A 211 -8.53 -5.41 22.97
N ASN A 212 -8.08 -6.00 21.85
CA ASN A 212 -6.86 -6.83 21.85
C ASN A 212 -5.95 -6.76 20.62
N PHE A 213 -6.13 -5.76 19.75
CA PHE A 213 -5.42 -5.69 18.46
C PHE A 213 -3.89 -5.55 18.59
N GLU A 214 -3.43 -4.66 19.47
CA GLU A 214 -2.02 -4.32 19.66
C GLU A 214 -1.21 -5.43 20.36
N GLU A 215 -1.81 -6.14 21.33
CA GLU A 215 -1.16 -7.29 21.99
C GLU A 215 -0.97 -8.46 21.03
N GLN A 216 -1.97 -8.76 20.21
CA GLN A 216 -1.86 -9.85 19.25
C GLN A 216 -0.83 -9.58 18.14
N ILE A 217 -0.52 -8.31 17.82
CA ILE A 217 0.53 -7.98 16.84
C ILE A 217 1.91 -8.28 17.41
N LYS A 218 2.15 -8.00 18.70
CA LYS A 218 3.43 -8.25 19.37
C LYS A 218 3.74 -9.73 19.58
N GLU A 219 2.72 -10.57 19.78
CA GLU A 219 2.90 -12.03 19.94
C GLU A 219 3.21 -12.77 18.63
N GLY A 220 3.06 -12.11 17.47
CA GLY A 220 3.32 -12.69 16.16
C GLY A 220 4.73 -12.44 15.59
N GLU A 221 5.60 -11.77 16.34
CA GLU A 221 7.02 -11.49 16.01
C GLU A 221 7.94 -12.60 16.53
#